data_AF-A0A9X5BCB8-F1
#
_entry.id   AF-A0A9X5BCB8-F1
#
_cell.length_a   1.000
_cell.length_b   1.000
_cell.length_c   1.000
_cell.angle_alpha   90.00
_cell.angle_beta   90.00
_cell.angle_gamma   90.00
#
_symmetry.space_group_name_H-M   'P 1'
#
loop_
_entity.id
_entity.type
_entity.pdbx_description
1 polymer ?
#
loop_
_entity_poly.entity_id
_entity_poly.type
_entity_poly.pdbx_seq_one_letter_code
_entity_poly.pdbx_strand_id
1 'polypeptide(L)' 'MKHREFRYVGEPVPELNEQEHAVFLMNFQRSILLSLEKRNLLTASQRERCLLELEKQYRLN' A
#
# COMPACT_ATOMS: atom_id res chain seq x y z
N MET A 1 10.87 -13.93 -32.34
CA MET A 1 10.40 -14.69 -31.16
C MET A 1 8.89 -14.85 -31.25
N LYS A 2 8.33 -16.03 -30.92
CA LYS A 2 6.86 -16.22 -30.88
C LYS A 2 6.29 -15.56 -29.62
N HIS A 3 5.20 -14.80 -29.76
CA HIS A 3 4.47 -14.21 -28.63
C HIS A 3 4.00 -15.34 -27.70
N ARG A 4 4.32 -15.24 -26.41
CA ARG A 4 3.85 -16.17 -25.37
C ARG A 4 2.86 -15.41 -24.51
N GLU A 5 1.62 -15.89 -24.47
CA GLU A 5 0.60 -15.38 -23.55
C GLU A 5 0.57 -16.25 -22.30
N PHE A 6 0.60 -15.61 -21.14
CA PHE A 6 0.46 -16.30 -19.86
C PHE A 6 -0.98 -16.11 -19.38
N ARG A 7 -1.73 -17.21 -19.28
CA ARG A 7 -3.07 -17.21 -18.72
C ARG A 7 -3.00 -17.62 -17.25
N TYR A 8 -3.55 -16.79 -16.37
CA TYR A 8 -3.73 -17.17 -14.98
C TYR A 8 -4.81 -18.26 -14.89
N VAL A 9 -4.45 -19.40 -14.28
CA VAL A 9 -5.31 -20.60 -14.13
C VAL A 9 -5.75 -20.84 -12.68
N GLY A 10 -5.49 -19.87 -11.79
CA GLY A 10 -5.92 -19.95 -10.38
C GLY A 10 -7.36 -19.47 -10.18
N GLU A 11 -7.79 -19.48 -8.93
CA GLU A 11 -9.11 -18.95 -8.55
C GLU A 11 -9.24 -17.47 -8.91
N PRO A 12 -10.43 -17.01 -9.33
CA PRO A 12 -10.65 -15.60 -9.67
C PRO A 12 -10.16 -14.71 -8.53
N VAL A 13 -9.54 -13.59 -8.89
CA VAL A 13 -9.16 -12.58 -7.90
C VAL A 13 -10.44 -12.22 -7.14
N PRO A 14 -10.45 -12.32 -5.80
CA PRO A 14 -11.61 -11.92 -5.01
C PRO A 14 -12.00 -10.50 -5.39
N GLU A 15 -13.30 -10.25 -5.57
CA GLU A 15 -13.79 -8.89 -5.74
C GLU A 15 -13.50 -8.14 -4.44
N LEU A 16 -12.45 -7.32 -4.45
CA LEU A 16 -12.15 -6.43 -3.34
C LEU A 16 -13.18 -5.32 -3.36
N ASN A 17 -13.95 -5.21 -2.27
CA ASN A 17 -14.81 -4.04 -2.11
C ASN A 17 -13.95 -2.78 -1.88
N GLU A 18 -14.53 -1.60 -2.13
CA GLU A 18 -13.81 -0.32 -2.01
C GLU A 18 -13.17 -0.14 -0.61
N GLN A 19 -13.84 -0.64 0.42
CA GLN A 19 -13.36 -0.57 1.81
C GLN A 19 -12.11 -1.43 2.03
N GLU A 20 -12.09 -2.66 1.54
CA GLU A 20 -10.95 -3.57 1.60
C GLU A 20 -9.77 -3.02 0.80
N HIS A 21 -10.05 -2.41 -0.36
CA HIS A 21 -9.03 -1.75 -1.15
C HIS A 21 -8.42 -0.55 -0.42
N ALA A 22 -9.24 0.29 0.23
CA ALA A 22 -8.77 1.42 1.02
C ALA A 22 -7.90 0.96 2.22
N VAL A 23 -8.33 -0.08 2.93
CA VAL A 23 -7.56 -0.66 4.04
C VAL A 23 -6.23 -1.25 3.55
N PHE A 24 -6.24 -1.97 2.44
CA PHE A 24 -5.03 -2.51 1.83
C PHE A 24 -4.06 -1.38 1.46
N LEU A 25 -4.54 -0.35 0.77
CA LEU A 25 -3.72 0.77 0.32
C LEU A 25 -3.11 1.52 1.51
N MET A 26 -3.89 1.77 2.57
CA MET A 26 -3.40 2.40 3.79
C MET A 26 -2.27 1.58 4.43
N ASN A 27 -2.46 0.26 4.57
CA ASN A 27 -1.44 -0.63 5.14
C ASN A 27 -0.19 -0.70 4.27
N PHE A 28 -0.35 -0.72 2.94
CA PHE A 28 0.76 -0.67 2.00
C PHE A 28 1.58 0.62 2.15
N GLN A 29 0.91 1.78 2.21
CA GLN A 29 1.56 3.08 2.42
C GLN A 29 2.27 3.15 3.78
N ARG A 30 1.65 2.65 4.86
CA ARG A 30 2.30 2.52 6.19
C ARG A 30 3.56 1.66 6.12
N SER A 31 3.52 0.53 5.39
CA SER A 31 4.67 -0.35 5.23
C SER A 31 5.85 0.33 4.52
N ILE A 32 5.56 1.19 3.53
CA ILE A 32 6.58 1.99 2.83
C ILE A 32 7.27 2.93 3.82
N LEU A 33 6.51 3.66 4.64
CA LEU A 33 7.07 4.60 5.62
C LEU A 33 8.01 3.90 6.62
N LEU A 34 7.63 2.71 7.09
CA LEU A 34 8.49 1.89 7.97
C LEU A 34 9.75 1.39 7.25
N SER A 35 9.63 1.01 5.97
CA SER A 35 10.78 0.59 5.15
C SER A 35 11.76 1.75 4.92
N LEU A 36 11.26 2.96 4.68
CA LEU A 36 12.08 4.16 4.51
C LEU A 36 12.85 4.51 5.79
N GLU A 37 12.22 4.41 6.96
CA GLU A 37 12.90 4.58 8.25
C GLU A 37 13.99 3.52 8.44
N LYS A 38 13.69 2.23 8.18
CA LYS A 38 14.68 1.15 8.26
C LYS A 38 15.89 1.36 7.35
N ARG A 39 15.72 2.06 6.23
CA ARG A 39 16.78 2.42 5.28
C ARG A 39 17.47 3.75 5.60
N ASN A 40 17.14 4.37 6.74
CA ASN A 40 17.62 5.71 7.14
C ASN A 40 17.29 6.81 6.13
N LEU A 41 16.24 6.63 5.32
CA LEU A 41 15.73 7.65 4.38
C LEU A 41 14.71 8.57 5.06
N LEU A 42 14.14 8.14 6.18
CA LEU A 42 13.34 8.96 7.08
C LEU A 42 13.86 8.81 8.50
N THR A 43 13.79 9.88 9.27
CA THR A 43 13.88 9.81 10.73
C THR A 43 12.55 9.32 11.32
N ALA A 44 12.59 8.84 12.56
CA ALA A 44 11.37 8.46 13.30
C ALA A 44 10.33 9.61 13.35
N SER A 45 10.79 10.85 13.53
CA SER A 45 9.91 12.03 13.58
C SER A 45 9.31 12.40 12.22
N GLN A 46 10.06 12.20 11.13
CA GLN A 46 9.52 12.37 9.77
C GLN A 46 8.47 11.30 9.46
N ARG A 47 8.77 10.03 9.76
CA ARG A 47 7.82 8.92 9.62
C ARG A 47 6.52 9.19 10.39
N GLU A 48 6.61 9.64 11.63
CA GLU A 48 5.44 9.93 12.47
C GLU A 48 4.56 11.03 11.86
N ARG A 49 5.16 12.12 11.36
CA ARG A 49 4.41 13.16 10.64
C ARG A 49 3.74 12.64 9.38
N CYS A 50 4.43 11.80 8.60
CA CYS A 50 3.84 11.16 7.42
C CYS A 50 2.65 10.25 7.78
N LEU A 51 2.75 9.49 8.88
CA LEU A 51 1.64 8.65 9.34
C LEU A 51 0.42 9.47 9.75
N LEU A 52 0.64 10.59 10.46
CA LEU A 52 -0.45 11.49 10.84
C LEU A 52 -1.17 12.08 9.61
N GLU A 53 -0.44 12.51 8.59
CA GLU A 53 -1.10 13.03 7.39
C GLU A 53 -1.77 11.94 6.55
N LEU A 54 -1.20 10.74 6.52
CA LEU A 54 -1.84 9.59 5.91
C LEU A 54 -3.20 9.32 6.57
N GLU A 55 -3.26 9.31 7.90
CA GLU A 55 -4.51 9.09 8.63
C GLU A 55 -5.55 10.19 8.40
N LYS A 56 -5.12 11.45 8.27
CA LYS A 56 -6.05 12.54 7.92
C LYS A 56 -6.68 12.34 6.55
N GLN A 57 -5.91 11.94 5.55
CA GLN A 57 -6.42 11.71 4.20
C GLN A 57 -7.49 10.61 4.17
N TYR A 58 -7.31 9.53 4.92
CA TYR A 58 -8.29 8.43 4.99
C TYR A 58 -9.50 8.71 5.88
N ARG A 59 -9.48 9.74 6.74
CA ARG A 59 -10.66 10.19 7.49
C ARG A 59 -11.53 11.17 6.71
N LEU A 60 -10.97 11.80 5.68
CA LEU A 60 -11.64 12.79 4.84
C LEU A 60 -12.25 12.17 3.57
N ASN A 61 -11.92 10.92 3.28
CA ASN A 61 -12.49 10.08 2.21
C ASN A 61 -13.47 9.09 2.82
#